data_AF-A0A9D1R0C1-F1
#
_entry.id   AF-A0A9D1R0C1-F1
#
_cell.length_a   1.000
_cell.length_b   1.000
_cell.length_c   1.000
_cell.angle_alpha   90.00
_cell.angle_beta   90.00
_cell.angle_gamma   90.00
#
_symmetry.space_group_name_H-M   'P 1'
#
loop_
_entity.id
_entity.type
_entity.pdbx_description
1 polymer ?
#
loop_
_entity_poly.entity_id
_entity_poly.type
_entity_poly.pdbx_seq_one_letter_code
_entity_poly.pdbx_strand_id
1 'polypeptide(L)'
;MFEENAVLIREACARLENAPVEKAFYGYLVLGGLKRIAEVASTLDARLPGDLPFANHFFNELATLPHDDESHWTNLIEDLALIFRAKALAAPDLEVSGIERALLDYFETSDEWKGTDTVVATLYWHDLPQRFKA
;
A
#
# COMPACT_ATOMS: atom_id res chain seq x y z
N MET A 1 -14.71 0.95 -1.92
CA MET A 1 -13.44 1.02 -2.68
C MET A 1 -12.60 -0.23 -2.46
N PHE A 2 -12.05 -0.47 -1.26
CA PHE A 2 -11.26 -1.66 -0.95
C PHE A 2 -12.12 -2.91 -0.75
N GLU A 3 -13.29 -2.79 -0.10
CA GLU A 3 -14.20 -3.92 0.12
C GLU A 3 -14.79 -4.42 -1.19
N GLU A 4 -15.22 -3.49 -2.05
CA GLU A 4 -15.75 -3.79 -3.39
C GLU A 4 -14.72 -4.51 -4.28
N ASN A 5 -13.43 -4.23 -4.08
CA ASN A 5 -12.32 -4.84 -4.82
C ASN A 5 -11.61 -5.96 -4.03
N ALA A 6 -12.18 -6.44 -2.92
CA ALA A 6 -11.54 -7.44 -2.07
C ALA A 6 -11.28 -8.78 -2.78
N VAL A 7 -12.09 -9.11 -3.80
CA VAL A 7 -11.85 -10.28 -4.66
C VAL A 7 -10.55 -10.14 -5.44
N LEU A 8 -10.31 -8.99 -6.08
CA LEU A 8 -9.08 -8.72 -6.84
C LEU A 8 -7.84 -8.80 -5.95
N ILE A 9 -7.93 -8.27 -4.72
CA ILE A 9 -6.85 -8.33 -3.72
C ILE A 9 -6.53 -9.78 -3.34
N ARG A 10 -7.56 -10.61 -3.07
CA ARG A 10 -7.35 -12.03 -2.76
C ARG A 10 -6.78 -12.81 -3.92
N GLU A 11 -7.23 -12.55 -5.15
CA GLU A 11 -6.69 -13.18 -6.34
C GLU A 11 -5.22 -12.80 -6.58
N ALA A 12 -4.86 -11.54 -6.38
CA ALA A 12 -3.47 -11.10 -6.45
C ALA A 12 -2.59 -11.80 -5.40
N CYS A 13 -3.05 -11.91 -4.15
CA CYS A 13 -2.37 -12.70 -3.12
C CYS A 13 -2.10 -14.13 -3.58
N ALA A 14 -3.12 -14.80 -4.14
CA ALA A 14 -2.99 -16.18 -4.62
C ALA A 14 -2.00 -16.30 -5.79
N ARG A 15 -1.95 -15.31 -6.69
CA ARG A 15 -0.96 -15.28 -7.78
C ARG A 15 0.47 -15.17 -7.25
N LEU A 16 0.69 -14.31 -6.25
CA LEU A 16 2.00 -14.09 -5.65
C LEU A 16 2.49 -15.28 -4.81
N GLU A 17 1.59 -15.98 -4.12
CA GLU A 17 1.95 -17.18 -3.34
C GLU A 17 2.53 -18.32 -4.20
N ASN A 18 2.28 -18.31 -5.52
CA ASN A 18 2.73 -19.32 -6.47
C ASN A 18 3.91 -18.86 -7.35
N ALA A 19 4.46 -17.64 -7.15
CA ALA A 19 5.53 -17.09 -7.98
C ALA A 19 6.94 -17.58 -7.54
N PRO A 20 7.92 -17.68 -8.46
CA PRO A 20 9.32 -18.01 -8.13
C PRO A 20 9.94 -17.00 -7.14
N VAL A 21 10.77 -17.49 -6.20
CA VAL A 21 11.34 -16.75 -5.06
C VAL A 21 12.50 -15.82 -5.47
N GLU A 22 12.31 -15.00 -6.49
CA GLU A 22 13.21 -13.89 -6.79
C GLU A 22 12.47 -12.60 -6.39
N LYS A 23 13.07 -11.82 -5.46
CA LYS A 23 12.49 -10.70 -4.69
C LYS A 23 11.82 -11.05 -3.35
N ALA A 24 12.42 -11.96 -2.57
CA ALA A 24 11.95 -12.40 -1.25
C ALA A 24 11.53 -11.26 -0.28
N PHE A 25 12.16 -10.09 -0.35
CA PHE A 25 11.81 -8.95 0.52
C PHE A 25 10.62 -8.14 -0.02
N TYR A 26 10.67 -7.67 -1.27
CA TYR A 26 9.56 -6.92 -1.89
C TYR A 26 8.29 -7.77 -1.98
N GLY A 27 8.42 -9.02 -2.43
CA GLY A 27 7.30 -9.96 -2.49
C GLY A 27 6.69 -10.23 -1.11
N TYR A 28 7.51 -10.33 -0.06
CA TYR A 28 7.02 -10.45 1.32
C TYR A 28 6.25 -9.22 1.78
N LEU A 29 6.79 -8.03 1.56
CA LEU A 29 6.14 -6.76 1.93
C LEU A 29 4.83 -6.56 1.16
N VAL A 30 4.84 -6.77 -0.16
CA VAL A 30 3.65 -6.62 -1.01
C VAL A 30 2.60 -7.65 -0.63
N LEU A 31 2.93 -8.95 -0.60
CA LEU A 31 1.96 -9.99 -0.24
C LEU A 31 1.38 -9.78 1.15
N GLY A 32 2.22 -9.47 2.14
CA GLY A 32 1.78 -9.20 3.49
C GLY A 32 0.92 -7.93 3.59
N GLY A 33 1.28 -6.88 2.85
CA GLY A 33 0.48 -5.65 2.73
C GLY A 33 -0.89 -5.90 2.12
N LEU A 34 -0.96 -6.68 1.03
CA LEU A 34 -2.22 -7.06 0.38
C LEU A 34 -3.12 -7.89 1.31
N LYS A 35 -2.56 -8.86 2.03
CA LYS A 35 -3.30 -9.62 3.05
C LYS A 35 -3.86 -8.69 4.11
N ARG A 36 -3.07 -7.73 4.57
CA ARG A 36 -3.52 -6.77 5.58
C ARG A 36 -4.63 -5.85 5.06
N ILE A 37 -4.53 -5.34 3.84
CA ILE A 37 -5.62 -4.56 3.23
C ILE A 37 -6.89 -5.40 3.16
N ALA A 38 -6.80 -6.67 2.75
CA ALA A 38 -7.97 -7.55 2.69
C ALA A 38 -8.63 -7.76 4.07
N GLU A 39 -7.84 -7.86 5.14
CA GLU A 39 -8.34 -7.98 6.52
C GLU A 39 -9.06 -6.72 7.01
N VAL A 40 -8.57 -5.54 6.64
CA VAL A 40 -9.08 -4.25 7.15
C VAL A 40 -9.90 -3.46 6.14
N ALA A 41 -10.27 -4.06 5.01
CA ALA A 41 -10.90 -3.39 3.86
C ALA A 41 -12.15 -2.58 4.23
N SER A 42 -13.08 -3.17 5.00
CA SER A 42 -14.31 -2.48 5.43
C SER A 42 -14.02 -1.29 6.34
N THR A 43 -12.96 -1.37 7.15
CA THR A 43 -12.54 -0.27 8.02
C THR A 43 -11.88 0.84 7.23
N LEU A 44 -11.07 0.49 6.21
CA LEU A 44 -10.49 1.46 5.28
C LEU A 44 -11.59 2.20 4.52
N ASP A 45 -12.59 1.50 3.98
CA ASP A 45 -13.70 2.12 3.26
C ASP A 45 -14.57 3.02 4.15
N ALA A 46 -14.70 2.70 5.45
CA ALA A 46 -15.46 3.51 6.39
C ALA A 46 -14.72 4.78 6.87
N ARG A 47 -13.39 4.79 6.82
CA ARG A 47 -12.56 5.86 7.43
C ARG A 47 -11.82 6.71 6.41
N LEU A 48 -11.50 6.16 5.25
CA LEU A 48 -10.81 6.87 4.19
C LEU A 48 -11.82 7.52 3.24
N PRO A 49 -11.51 8.73 2.71
CA PRO A 49 -12.33 9.36 1.71
C PRO A 49 -12.31 8.53 0.42
N GLY A 50 -13.41 8.53 -0.33
CA GLY A 50 -13.54 7.74 -1.56
C GLY A 50 -12.65 8.20 -2.72
N ASP A 51 -12.11 9.42 -2.65
CA ASP A 51 -11.22 10.04 -3.63
C ASP A 51 -9.76 10.03 -3.12
N LEU A 52 -9.14 8.85 -3.09
CA LEU A 52 -7.71 8.74 -2.86
C LEU A 52 -6.97 8.73 -4.20
N PRO A 53 -6.04 9.67 -4.45
CA PRO A 53 -5.40 9.83 -5.76
C PRO A 53 -4.58 8.62 -6.21
N PHE A 54 -4.08 7.84 -5.25
CA PHE A 54 -3.28 6.62 -5.48
C PHE A 54 -4.13 5.34 -5.60
N ALA A 55 -5.42 5.35 -5.22
CA ALA A 55 -6.20 4.12 -5.19
C ALA A 55 -6.43 3.51 -6.59
N ASN A 56 -6.67 4.35 -7.60
CA ASN A 56 -6.81 3.88 -8.98
C ASN A 56 -5.50 3.28 -9.52
N HIS A 57 -4.37 3.91 -9.18
CA HIS A 57 -3.04 3.40 -9.54
C HIS A 57 -2.81 2.02 -8.91
N PHE A 58 -3.03 1.90 -7.61
CA PHE A 58 -2.95 0.64 -6.88
C PHE A 58 -3.74 -0.50 -7.53
N PHE A 59 -5.02 -0.29 -7.86
CA PHE A 59 -5.83 -1.35 -8.47
C PHE A 59 -5.40 -1.68 -9.90
N ASN A 60 -4.87 -0.72 -10.66
CA ASN A 60 -4.31 -0.99 -11.99
C ASN A 60 -3.05 -1.86 -11.91
N GLU A 61 -2.12 -1.52 -11.01
CA GLU A 61 -0.90 -2.31 -10.77
C GLU A 61 -1.23 -3.72 -10.24
N LEU A 62 -2.26 -3.84 -9.41
CA LEU A 62 -2.70 -5.14 -8.88
C LEU A 62 -3.28 -6.06 -9.97
N ALA A 63 -3.98 -5.48 -10.95
CA ALA A 63 -4.63 -6.20 -12.04
C ALA A 63 -3.62 -6.77 -13.04
N THR A 64 -2.41 -6.20 -13.13
CA THR A 64 -1.37 -6.65 -14.07
C THR A 64 -0.49 -7.76 -13.51
N LEU A 65 -0.60 -8.10 -12.21
CA LEU A 65 0.15 -9.22 -11.62
C LEU A 65 -0.20 -10.58 -12.30
N PRO A 66 0.79 -11.48 -12.55
CA PRO A 66 2.19 -11.38 -12.18
C PRO A 66 3.01 -10.81 -13.34
N HIS A 67 3.05 -9.49 -13.50
CA HIS A 67 4.06 -8.84 -14.32
C HIS A 67 5.28 -8.62 -13.43
N ASP A 68 6.36 -9.35 -13.69
CA ASP A 68 7.56 -9.35 -12.86
C ASP A 68 8.65 -8.46 -13.45
N ASP A 69 8.41 -7.15 -13.49
CA ASP A 69 9.48 -6.17 -13.62
C ASP A 69 9.72 -5.46 -12.28
N GLU A 70 10.90 -4.89 -12.08
CA GLU A 70 11.25 -4.21 -10.81
C GLU A 70 10.34 -3.00 -10.54
N SER A 71 9.89 -2.29 -11.57
CA SER A 71 9.00 -1.14 -11.45
C SER A 71 7.64 -1.49 -10.82
N HIS A 72 7.03 -2.61 -11.19
CA HIS A 72 5.73 -3.01 -10.63
C HIS A 72 5.79 -3.27 -9.12
N TRP A 73 6.88 -3.83 -8.62
CA TRP A 73 7.03 -4.06 -7.18
C TRP A 73 7.23 -2.76 -6.42
N THR A 74 8.06 -1.85 -6.94
CA THR A 74 8.27 -0.53 -6.36
C THR A 74 6.96 0.25 -6.31
N ASN A 75 6.20 0.28 -7.40
CA ASN A 75 4.87 0.92 -7.48
C ASN A 75 3.91 0.40 -6.40
N LEU A 76 3.82 -0.93 -6.23
CA LEU A 76 2.95 -1.52 -5.22
C LEU A 76 3.41 -1.18 -3.79
N ILE A 77 4.72 -1.08 -3.53
CA ILE A 77 5.22 -0.63 -2.22
C ILE A 77 4.82 0.83 -1.96
N GLU A 78 5.00 1.71 -2.95
CA GLU A 78 4.61 3.12 -2.86
C GLU A 78 3.12 3.27 -2.55
N ASP A 79 2.26 2.56 -3.28
CA ASP A 79 0.81 2.58 -3.07
C ASP A 79 0.43 2.04 -1.68
N LEU A 80 1.02 0.91 -1.27
CA LEU A 80 0.77 0.34 0.06
C LEU A 80 1.23 1.29 1.18
N ALA A 81 2.36 1.98 1.01
CA ALA A 81 2.85 2.96 1.97
C ALA A 81 1.86 4.13 2.11
N LEU A 82 1.34 4.65 0.99
CA LEU A 82 0.33 5.70 0.99
C LEU A 82 -0.98 5.25 1.65
N ILE A 83 -1.44 4.02 1.38
CA ILE A 83 -2.65 3.45 2.00
C ILE A 83 -2.48 3.33 3.51
N PHE A 84 -1.37 2.75 3.98
CA PHE A 84 -1.15 2.56 5.42
C PHE A 84 -0.86 3.87 6.15
N ARG A 85 -0.22 4.84 5.50
CA ARG A 85 -0.09 6.20 6.04
C ARG A 85 -1.44 6.87 6.17
N ALA A 86 -2.29 6.78 5.16
CA ALA A 86 -3.65 7.31 5.21
C ALA A 86 -4.47 6.65 6.33
N LYS A 87 -4.40 5.31 6.47
CA LYS A 87 -5.01 4.57 7.59
C LYS A 87 -4.54 5.11 8.94
N ALA A 88 -3.23 5.23 9.14
CA ALA A 88 -2.66 5.68 10.41
C ALA A 88 -3.09 7.11 10.78
N LEU A 89 -3.29 7.97 9.77
CA LEU A 89 -3.76 9.34 9.97
C LEU A 89 -5.28 9.41 10.23
N ALA A 90 -6.09 8.65 9.48
CA ALA A 90 -7.54 8.71 9.56
C ALA A 90 -8.14 7.88 10.71
N ALA A 91 -7.39 6.90 11.21
CA ALA A 91 -7.82 5.99 12.27
C ALA A 91 -6.64 5.68 13.23
N PRO A 92 -6.16 6.69 13.98
CA PRO A 92 -5.01 6.54 14.88
C PRO A 92 -5.29 5.59 16.06
N ASP A 93 -6.56 5.24 16.29
CA ASP A 93 -7.01 4.25 17.26
C ASP A 93 -6.80 2.79 16.81
N LEU A 94 -6.53 2.56 15.52
CA LEU A 94 -6.30 1.21 14.99
C LEU A 94 -4.84 0.79 15.12
N GLU A 95 -4.64 -0.48 15.49
CA GLU A 95 -3.32 -1.07 15.55
C GLU A 95 -2.61 -1.04 14.19
N VAL A 96 -1.32 -0.69 14.24
CA VAL A 96 -0.39 -0.83 13.11
C VAL A 96 0.23 -2.22 13.21
N SER A 97 -0.14 -3.10 12.29
CA SER A 97 0.38 -4.48 12.30
C SER A 97 1.89 -4.51 12.01
N GLY A 98 2.56 -5.60 12.37
CA GLY A 98 3.99 -5.76 12.11
C GLY A 98 4.37 -5.60 10.64
N ILE A 99 3.51 -6.05 9.71
CA ILE A 99 3.76 -5.90 8.27
C ILE A 99 3.52 -4.46 7.80
N GLU A 100 2.50 -3.76 8.32
CA GLU A 100 2.32 -2.33 8.04
C GLU A 100 3.55 -1.55 8.50
N ARG A 101 4.06 -1.87 9.70
CA ARG A 101 5.24 -1.20 10.24
C ARG A 101 6.48 -1.51 9.42
N ALA A 102 6.73 -2.77 9.04
CA ALA A 102 7.85 -3.12 8.19
C ALA A 102 7.82 -2.41 6.83
N LEU A 103 6.64 -2.29 6.21
CA LEU A 103 6.49 -1.60 4.92
C LEU A 103 6.70 -0.10 5.06
N LEU A 104 6.12 0.52 6.09
CA LEU A 104 6.32 1.95 6.36
C LEU A 104 7.77 2.23 6.72
N ASP A 105 8.42 1.45 7.59
CA ASP A 105 9.83 1.64 7.94
C ASP A 105 10.73 1.53 6.70
N TYR A 106 10.46 0.59 5.80
CA TYR A 106 11.18 0.47 4.54
C TYR A 106 11.03 1.75 3.69
N PHE A 107 9.80 2.22 3.48
CA PHE A 107 9.53 3.44 2.72
C PHE A 107 10.15 4.69 3.38
N GLU A 108 10.00 4.82 4.70
CA GLU A 108 10.40 6.00 5.48
C GLU A 108 11.93 6.11 5.67
N THR A 109 12.66 5.01 5.47
CA THR A 109 14.13 4.96 5.61
C THR A 109 14.88 4.83 4.29
N SER A 110 14.21 4.52 3.19
CA SER A 110 14.82 4.43 1.86
C SER A 110 15.26 5.79 1.33
N ASP A 111 16.48 5.86 0.80
CA ASP A 111 17.02 7.05 0.12
C ASP A 111 16.26 7.39 -1.18
N GLU A 112 15.44 6.46 -1.69
CA GLU A 112 14.61 6.67 -2.89
C GLU A 112 13.45 7.63 -2.64
N TRP A 113 12.90 7.65 -1.41
CA TRP A 113 11.72 8.46 -1.08
C TRP A 113 12.01 9.47 0.03
N LYS A 114 12.83 9.11 1.02
CA LYS A 114 13.09 9.95 2.19
C LYS A 114 13.82 11.23 1.80
N GLY A 115 13.17 12.38 2.07
CA GLY A 115 13.75 13.69 1.80
C GLY A 115 13.90 14.02 0.31
N THR A 116 13.16 13.31 -0.55
CA THR A 116 13.11 13.56 -1.99
C THR A 116 11.84 14.31 -2.38
N ASP A 117 11.84 14.90 -3.58
CA ASP A 117 10.70 15.63 -4.15
C ASP A 117 9.89 14.78 -5.15
N THR A 118 9.90 13.45 -4.99
CA THR A 118 9.06 12.58 -5.83
C THR A 118 7.57 12.84 -5.55
N VAL A 119 6.71 12.51 -6.52
CA VAL A 119 5.26 12.67 -6.36
C VAL A 119 4.76 11.87 -5.16
N VAL A 120 5.23 10.64 -4.99
CA VAL A 120 4.85 9.76 -3.88
C VAL A 120 5.35 10.31 -2.54
N ALA A 121 6.61 10.77 -2.46
CA ALA A 121 7.14 11.38 -1.24
C ALA A 121 6.34 12.64 -0.84
N THR A 122 5.97 13.48 -1.82
CA THR A 122 5.12 14.65 -1.60
C THR A 122 3.75 14.26 -1.04
N LEU A 123 3.09 13.27 -1.65
CA LEU A 123 1.81 12.75 -1.16
C LEU A 123 1.93 12.22 0.27
N TYR A 124 2.98 11.44 0.56
CA TYR A 124 3.19 10.77 1.84
C TYR A 124 3.47 11.75 2.99
N TRP A 125 4.42 12.67 2.78
CA TRP A 125 4.94 13.55 3.84
C TRP A 125 4.17 14.85 3.99
N HIS A 126 3.55 15.35 2.91
CA HIS A 126 2.92 16.66 2.89
C HIS A 126 1.41 16.58 2.70
N ASP A 127 0.93 15.96 1.63
CA ASP A 127 -0.49 16.07 1.26
C ASP A 127 -1.40 15.21 2.15
N LEU A 128 -1.01 13.96 2.45
CA LEU A 128 -1.80 13.11 3.34
C LEU A 128 -1.92 13.70 4.75
N PRO A 129 -0.84 14.12 5.43
CA PRO A 129 -0.97 14.78 6.72
C PRO A 129 -1.89 15.99 6.69
N GLN A 130 -1.85 16.81 5.63
CA GLN A 130 -2.73 17.97 5.49
C GLN A 130 -4.19 17.59 5.28
N ARG A 131 -4.44 16.57 4.46
CA ARG A 131 -5.79 16.07 4.16
C ARG A 131 -6.50 15.51 5.39
N PHE A 132 -5.75 14.90 6.30
CA PHE A 132 -6.28 14.30 7.54
C PHE A 132 -6.02 15.15 8.78
N LYS A 133 -5.70 16.45 8.63
CA LYS A 133 -5.73 17.39 9.76
C LYS A 133 -7.17 17.48 10.28
N ALA A 134 -7.36 17.07 11.53
CA ALA A 134 -8.59 17.29 12.30
C ALA A 134 -8.84 18.79 12.54
#